data_AF-A0A0D6TIT6-F1
#
_entry.id   AF-A0A0D6TIT6-F1
#
_cell.length_a   1.000
_cell.length_b   1.000
_cell.length_c   1.000
_cell.angle_alpha   90.00
_cell.angle_beta   90.00
_cell.angle_gamma   90.00
#
_symmetry.space_group_name_H-M   'P 1'
#
loop_
_entity.id
_entity.type
_entity.pdbx_description
1 polymer ?
#
loop_
_entity_poly.entity_id
_entity_poly.type
_entity_poly.pdbx_seq_one_letter_code
_entity_poly.pdbx_strand_id
1 'polypeptide(L)'
;MTKGRRSLNTALALKIEAALSLEEGALAFLQTYYEIAQVKKKALHTPNLSNLRKSLFWDTDISKINWDKQYRAIIQRVYERGNETEKQELINFYGQEKINVALSTMSRNLYVINKNKM
;
A
#
# COMPACT_ATOMS: atom_id res chain seq x y z
N MET A 1 -16.35 -20.63 -3.83
CA MET A 1 -15.42 -19.55 -3.39
C MET A 1 -15.53 -19.37 -1.88
N THR A 2 -14.55 -19.80 -1.11
CA THR A 2 -14.57 -19.64 0.36
C THR A 2 -14.08 -18.24 0.72
N LYS A 3 -15.02 -17.36 1.12
CA LYS A 3 -14.72 -16.04 1.69
C LYS A 3 -13.98 -16.29 3.01
N GLY A 4 -12.65 -16.12 3.05
CA GLY A 4 -11.77 -16.36 4.20
C GLY A 4 -12.12 -15.55 5.44
N ARG A 5 -13.25 -15.88 6.08
CA ARG A 5 -13.81 -15.23 7.27
C ARG A 5 -13.55 -16.01 8.56
N ARG A 6 -12.95 -17.20 8.48
CA ARG A 6 -12.65 -18.06 9.63
C ARG A 6 -11.18 -18.45 9.61
N SER A 7 -10.52 -18.35 10.76
CA SER A 7 -9.19 -18.91 10.96
C SER A 7 -9.23 -20.43 10.75
N LEU A 8 -8.19 -20.97 10.13
CA LEU A 8 -8.07 -22.41 9.89
C LEU A 8 -7.88 -23.11 11.24
N ASN A 9 -8.82 -23.96 11.63
CA ASN A 9 -8.68 -24.79 12.84
C ASN A 9 -7.59 -25.85 12.59
N THR A 10 -6.67 -26.06 13.55
CA THR A 10 -5.60 -27.06 13.50
C THR A 10 -6.09 -28.45 13.11
N ALA A 11 -7.24 -28.89 13.62
CA ALA A 11 -7.80 -30.20 13.28
C ALA A 11 -8.25 -30.30 11.80
N LEU A 12 -8.67 -29.19 11.19
CA LEU A 12 -8.98 -29.13 9.76
C LEU A 12 -7.70 -29.00 8.93
N ALA A 13 -6.71 -28.25 9.42
CA ALA A 13 -5.41 -28.11 8.77
C ALA A 13 -4.74 -29.48 8.58
N LEU A 14 -4.65 -30.28 9.65
CA LEU A 14 -4.07 -31.63 9.62
C LEU A 14 -4.80 -32.57 8.65
N LYS A 15 -6.14 -32.48 8.58
CA LYS A 15 -6.94 -33.27 7.63
C LYS A 15 -6.66 -32.88 6.18
N ILE A 16 -6.50 -31.59 5.90
CA ILE A 16 -6.20 -31.07 4.56
C ILE A 16 -4.76 -31.43 4.17
N GLU A 17 -3.81 -31.25 5.09
CA GLU A 17 -2.40 -31.62 4.89
C GLU A 17 -2.28 -33.10 4.54
N ALA A 18 -2.94 -33.99 5.29
CA ALA A 18 -2.97 -35.42 4.98
C ALA A 18 -3.62 -35.74 3.63
N ALA A 19 -4.73 -35.07 3.28
CA ALA A 19 -5.42 -35.28 2.00
C ALA A 19 -4.63 -34.77 0.78
N LEU A 20 -3.76 -33.78 0.99
CA LEU A 20 -2.93 -33.17 -0.04
C LEU A 20 -1.47 -33.65 -0.02
N SER A 21 -1.15 -34.63 0.83
CA SER A 21 0.22 -35.14 1.06
C SER A 21 1.24 -34.03 1.37
N LEU A 22 0.83 -33.05 2.18
CA LEU A 22 1.69 -31.97 2.66
C LEU A 22 2.36 -32.34 3.98
N GLU A 23 3.48 -31.66 4.26
CA GLU A 23 4.16 -31.76 5.55
C GLU A 23 3.26 -31.22 6.68
N GLU A 24 3.29 -31.90 7.82
CA GLU A 24 2.54 -31.51 9.01
C GLU A 24 2.93 -30.07 9.44
N GLY A 25 1.93 -29.21 9.59
CA GLY A 25 2.14 -27.83 10.00
C GLY A 25 2.43 -26.84 8.86
N ALA A 26 2.50 -27.29 7.60
CA ALA A 26 2.68 -26.42 6.44
C ALA A 26 1.59 -25.32 6.35
N LEU A 27 0.32 -25.67 6.61
CA LEU A 27 -0.78 -24.71 6.60
C LEU A 27 -0.76 -23.81 7.83
N ALA A 28 -0.30 -24.30 8.99
CA ALA A 28 -0.12 -23.48 10.19
C ALA A 28 0.98 -22.41 9.98
N PHE A 29 2.06 -22.77 9.28
CA PHE A 29 3.10 -21.82 8.89
C PHE A 29 2.55 -20.74 7.95
N LEU A 30 1.78 -21.14 6.93
CA LEU A 30 1.14 -20.20 6.00
C LEU A 30 0.13 -19.27 6.71
N GLN A 31 -0.65 -19.82 7.65
CA GLN A 31 -1.59 -19.05 8.47
C GLN A 31 -0.86 -18.00 9.31
N THR A 32 0.25 -18.39 9.95
CA THR A 32 1.10 -17.49 10.74
C THR A 32 1.65 -16.36 9.86
N TYR A 33 2.15 -16.69 8.66
CA TYR A 33 2.65 -15.69 7.71
C TYR A 33 1.55 -14.70 7.30
N TYR A 34 0.34 -15.20 7.04
CA TYR A 34 -0.81 -14.37 6.72
C TYR A 34 -1.16 -13.43 7.89
N GLU A 35 -1.19 -13.92 9.12
CA GLU A 35 -1.46 -13.12 10.31
C GLU A 35 -0.43 -12.01 10.51
N ILE A 36 0.86 -12.33 10.36
CA ILE A 36 1.95 -11.33 10.37
C ILE A 36 1.70 -10.26 9.31
N ALA A 37 1.32 -10.64 8.09
CA ALA A 37 1.01 -9.70 7.02
C ALA A 37 -0.21 -8.83 7.33
N GLN A 38 -1.24 -9.36 7.99
CA GLN A 38 -2.42 -8.60 8.41
C GLN A 38 -2.09 -7.61 9.52
N VAL A 39 -1.28 -7.98 10.50
CA VAL A 39 -0.80 -7.07 11.56
C VAL A 39 0.00 -5.92 10.93
N LYS A 40 0.92 -6.24 10.01
CA LYS A 40 1.68 -5.23 9.24
C LYS A 40 0.78 -4.31 8.41
N LYS A 41 -0.36 -4.79 7.91
CA LYS A 41 -1.34 -3.97 7.20
C LYS A 41 -2.14 -3.06 8.14
N LYS A 42 -2.53 -3.53 9.34
CA LYS A 42 -3.26 -2.71 10.31
C LYS A 42 -2.43 -1.54 10.88
N ALA A 43 -1.10 -1.69 10.88
CA ALA A 43 -0.17 -0.63 11.25
C ALA A 43 0.08 0.42 10.13
N LEU A 44 -0.60 0.32 8.98
CA LEU A 44 -0.47 1.32 7.93
C LEU A 44 -1.07 2.64 8.40
N HIS A 45 -0.20 3.64 8.55
CA HIS A 45 -0.62 5.01 8.79
C HIS A 45 -1.47 5.49 7.61
N THR A 46 -2.61 6.09 7.92
CA THR A 46 -3.48 6.73 6.93
C THR A 46 -3.58 8.21 7.28
N PRO A 47 -3.46 9.13 6.31
CA PRO A 47 -3.74 10.54 6.54
C PRO A 47 -5.24 10.75 6.74
N ASN A 48 -5.62 11.96 7.12
CA ASN A 48 -7.02 12.28 7.29
C ASN A 48 -7.70 12.35 5.91
N LEU A 49 -8.35 11.24 5.52
CA LEU A 49 -8.99 11.11 4.20
C LEU A 49 -10.10 12.13 3.95
N SER A 50 -10.64 12.74 5.00
CA SER A 50 -11.62 13.82 4.91
C SER A 50 -11.05 15.07 4.23
N ASN A 51 -9.74 15.28 4.36
CA ASN A 51 -9.05 16.44 3.78
C ASN A 51 -8.62 16.20 2.32
N LEU A 52 -8.81 14.98 1.77
CA LEU A 52 -8.41 14.61 0.42
C LEU A 52 -9.63 14.32 -0.45
N ARG A 53 -9.72 14.98 -1.62
CA ARG A 53 -10.85 14.77 -2.54
C ARG A 53 -10.78 13.39 -3.20
N LYS A 54 -11.89 12.66 -3.12
CA LYS A 54 -12.05 11.36 -3.79
C LYS A 54 -11.85 11.43 -5.30
N SER A 55 -12.16 12.56 -5.93
CA SER A 55 -12.00 12.79 -7.37
C SER A 55 -10.55 12.72 -7.85
N LEU A 56 -9.56 13.01 -6.98
CA LEU A 56 -8.15 12.88 -7.34
C LEU A 56 -7.75 11.42 -7.60
N PHE A 57 -8.45 10.48 -6.98
CA PHE A 57 -8.18 9.05 -7.08
C PHE A 57 -9.38 8.33 -7.73
N TRP A 58 -9.90 8.88 -8.83
CA TRP A 58 -11.04 8.30 -9.53
C TRP A 58 -10.77 6.87 -10.05
N ASP A 59 -9.50 6.52 -10.29
CA ASP A 59 -9.02 5.21 -10.73
C ASP A 59 -8.69 4.25 -9.58
N THR A 60 -8.56 4.75 -8.34
CA THR A 60 -8.04 3.98 -7.21
C THR A 60 -8.86 4.19 -5.92
N ASP A 61 -9.27 3.09 -5.30
CA ASP A 61 -9.95 3.14 -4.00
C ASP A 61 -9.00 3.63 -2.89
N ILE A 62 -9.20 4.87 -2.44
CA ILE A 62 -8.41 5.58 -1.43
C ILE A 62 -8.26 4.76 -0.13
N SER A 63 -9.27 3.95 0.21
CA SER A 63 -9.25 3.13 1.43
C SER A 63 -8.24 1.96 1.37
N LYS A 64 -7.82 1.57 0.16
CA LYS A 64 -6.89 0.46 -0.09
C LYS A 64 -5.49 0.91 -0.47
N ILE A 65 -5.27 2.23 -0.60
CA ILE A 65 -3.97 2.79 -0.94
C ILE A 65 -3.00 2.55 0.20
N ASN A 66 -1.80 2.07 -0.15
CA ASN A 66 -0.72 1.95 0.80
C ASN A 66 0.07 3.27 0.82
N TRP A 67 -0.29 4.15 1.75
CA TRP A 67 0.28 5.51 1.87
C TRP A 67 1.80 5.49 2.04
N ASP A 68 2.34 4.58 2.85
CA ASP A 68 3.80 4.45 3.00
C ASP A 68 4.50 3.97 1.73
N LYS A 69 4.01 2.93 1.06
CA LYS A 69 4.68 2.35 -0.12
C LYS A 69 4.51 3.20 -1.36
N GLN A 70 3.35 3.83 -1.53
CA GLN A 70 2.97 4.57 -2.73
C GLN A 70 3.13 6.08 -2.56
N TYR A 71 3.81 6.53 -1.50
CA TYR A 71 3.96 7.95 -1.16
C TYR A 71 4.37 8.82 -2.34
N ARG A 72 5.29 8.36 -3.21
CA ARG A 72 5.75 9.10 -4.39
C ARG A 72 4.62 9.42 -5.37
N ALA A 73 3.83 8.42 -5.74
CA ALA A 73 2.74 8.58 -6.70
C ALA A 73 1.61 9.43 -6.12
N ILE A 74 1.34 9.28 -4.82
CA ILE A 74 0.34 10.07 -4.09
C ILE A 74 0.76 11.55 -4.04
N ILE A 75 1.99 11.83 -3.61
CA ILE A 75 2.54 13.19 -3.53
C ILE A 75 2.52 13.84 -4.91
N GLN A 76 3.00 13.15 -5.94
CA GLN A 76 2.98 13.66 -7.30
C GLN A 76 1.55 14.03 -7.74
N ARG A 77 0.60 13.11 -7.56
CA ARG A 77 -0.79 13.31 -7.97
C ARG A 77 -1.45 14.51 -7.28
N VAL A 78 -1.21 14.67 -5.97
CA VAL A 78 -1.73 15.80 -5.19
C VAL A 78 -1.03 17.11 -5.57
N TYR A 79 0.28 17.10 -5.85
CA TYR A 79 0.98 18.32 -6.28
C TYR A 79 0.61 18.75 -7.70
N GLU A 80 0.28 17.81 -8.60
CA GLU A 80 -0.14 18.10 -9.98
C GLU A 80 -1.59 18.60 -10.09
N ARG A 81 -2.51 18.02 -9.30
CA ARG A 81 -3.97 18.21 -9.49
C ARG A 81 -4.73 18.66 -8.24
N GLY A 82 -4.08 18.66 -7.08
CA GLY A 82 -4.70 18.95 -5.79
C GLY A 82 -4.62 20.42 -5.37
N ASN A 83 -5.38 20.74 -4.34
CA ASN A 83 -5.50 22.05 -3.73
C ASN A 83 -4.44 22.27 -2.63
N GLU A 84 -4.24 23.52 -2.21
CA GLU A 84 -3.25 23.87 -1.19
C GLU A 84 -3.52 23.21 0.17
N THR A 85 -4.79 23.05 0.56
CA THR A 85 -5.20 22.31 1.77
C THR A 85 -4.76 20.84 1.73
N GLU A 86 -4.83 20.20 0.57
CA GLU A 86 -4.44 18.80 0.38
C GLU A 86 -2.92 18.65 0.47
N LYS A 87 -2.17 19.60 -0.10
CA LYS A 87 -0.71 19.64 0.03
C LYS A 87 -0.27 19.81 1.48
N GLN A 88 -0.93 20.69 2.24
CA GLN A 88 -0.65 20.88 3.67
C GLN A 88 -0.91 19.61 4.49
N GLU A 89 -1.99 18.88 4.20
CA GLU A 89 -2.26 17.58 4.83
C GLU A 89 -1.13 16.57 4.54
N LEU A 90 -0.64 16.54 3.30
CA LEU A 90 0.47 15.67 2.92
C LEU A 90 1.78 16.07 3.62
N ILE A 91 2.05 17.37 3.80
CA ILE A 91 3.22 17.86 4.54
C ILE A 91 3.13 17.43 6.01
N ASN A 92 1.96 17.56 6.63
CA ASN A 92 1.73 17.13 8.01
C ASN A 92 1.88 15.61 8.17
N PHE A 93 1.46 14.83 7.17
CA PHE A 93 1.49 13.36 7.22
C PHE A 93 2.88 12.77 6.88
N TYR A 94 3.53 13.20 5.81
CA TYR A 94 4.81 12.64 5.34
C TYR A 94 6.04 13.43 5.81
N GLY A 95 5.88 14.70 6.19
CA GLY A 95 6.98 15.63 6.43
C GLY A 95 7.56 16.23 5.14
N GLN A 96 8.14 17.41 5.28
CA GLN A 96 8.75 18.17 4.17
C GLN A 96 9.84 17.38 3.43
N GLU A 97 10.67 16.65 4.18
CA GLU A 97 11.79 15.85 3.67
C GLU A 97 11.33 14.80 2.65
N LYS A 98 10.29 14.00 2.98
CA LYS A 98 9.77 12.96 2.09
C LYS A 98 9.15 13.53 0.82
N ILE A 99 8.52 14.71 0.93
CA ILE A 99 7.94 15.42 -0.21
C ILE A 99 9.03 15.90 -1.17
N ASN A 100 10.09 16.53 -0.64
CA ASN A 100 11.21 16.99 -1.46
C ASN A 100 11.91 15.83 -2.18
N VAL A 101 12.04 14.67 -1.53
CA VAL A 101 12.60 13.46 -2.16
C VAL A 101 11.69 12.93 -3.28
N ALA A 102 10.37 12.94 -3.06
CA ALA A 102 9.41 12.51 -4.08
C ALA A 102 9.43 13.44 -5.31
N LEU A 103 9.45 14.76 -5.10
CA LEU A 103 9.47 15.75 -6.17
C LEU A 103 10.82 15.81 -6.91
N SER A 104 11.95 15.72 -6.22
CA SER A 104 13.29 15.74 -6.85
C SER A 104 13.56 14.52 -7.75
N THR A 105 12.97 13.37 -7.43
CA THR A 105 13.04 12.17 -8.28
C THR A 105 12.30 12.36 -9.61
N MET A 106 11.26 13.20 -9.62
CA MET A 106 10.51 13.53 -10.83
C MET A 106 11.34 14.38 -11.80
N SER A 107 12.03 15.41 -11.30
CA SER A 107 12.91 16.26 -12.11
C SER A 107 13.99 15.45 -12.82
N ARG A 108 14.58 14.45 -12.14
CA ARG A 108 15.60 13.57 -12.74
C ARG A 108 15.08 12.77 -13.94
N ASN A 109 13.84 12.30 -13.92
CA ASN A 109 13.27 11.50 -15.02
C ASN A 109 12.99 12.32 -16.29
N LEU A 110 12.74 13.63 -16.16
CA LEU A 110 12.58 14.53 -17.31
C LEU A 110 13.88 14.73 -18.10
N TYR A 111 15.04 14.66 -17.43
CA TYR A 111 16.35 14.82 -18.08
C TYR A 111 16.89 13.53 -18.73
N VAL A 112 16.41 12.35 -18.32
CA VAL A 112 16.86 11.06 -18.89
C VAL A 112 16.19 10.78 -20.24
N ILE A 113 14.92 11.18 -20.40
CA ILE A 113 14.16 10.92 -21.64
C ILE A 113 14.69 11.76 -22.81
N ASN A 114 15.28 12.93 -22.55
CA ASN A 114 15.82 13.83 -23.57
C ASN A 114 17.24 13.50 -24.07
N LYS A 115 17.91 12.47 -23.51
CA LYS A 115 19.26 12.06 -23.96
C LYS A 115 19.27 10.93 -24.99
N ASN A 116 18.16 10.22 -25.19
CA ASN A 116 18.08 9.10 -26.15
C ASN A 116 17.43 9.49 -27.49
N LYS A 117 17.44 10.78 -27.81
CA LYS A 117 16.97 11.30 -29.10
C LYS A 117 17.98 12.31 -29.65
N MET A 118 19.21 11.85 -29.86
CA MET A 118 20.19 12.45 -30.77
C MET A 118 20.83 11.34 -31.59
#